data_AF-A0A8I1Q2I2-F1
#
_entry.id   AF-A0A8I1Q2I2-F1
#
_cell.length_a   1.000
_cell.length_b   1.000
_cell.length_c   1.000
_cell.angle_alpha   90.00
_cell.angle_beta   90.00
_cell.angle_gamma   90.00
#
_symmetry.space_group_name_H-M   'P 1'
#
loop_
_entity.id
_entity.type
_entity.pdbx_description
1 polymer ?
#
loop_
_entity_poly.entity_id
_entity_poly.type
_entity_poly.pdbx_seq_one_letter_code
_entity_poly.pdbx_strand_id
1 'polypeptide(L)'
;MRSTRALFPLALLAAAVLALGGCAAENQGDPTPTAPTALASRDAAALAILARVAPRTSTIDAKLADWTECWLPSEHLIPADEVSDATTWKVICRIHWHEANGTKRYQDTNCIGDFAKSPMLDHCYRWVHYDLEPVYADHPGVFAGYPDD
;
A
#
# COMPACT_ATOMS: atom_id res chain seq x y z
N MET A 1 -50.53 -55.47 -14.88
CA MET A 1 -51.83 -54.91 -14.44
C MET A 1 -51.59 -53.52 -13.86
N ARG A 2 -52.47 -52.58 -14.20
CA ARG A 2 -52.37 -51.12 -13.99
C ARG A 2 -52.24 -50.72 -12.51
N SER A 3 -51.53 -49.61 -12.25
CA SER A 3 -52.07 -48.58 -11.37
C SER A 3 -51.53 -47.21 -11.77
N THR A 4 -52.38 -46.49 -12.50
CA THR A 4 -52.28 -45.07 -12.79
C THR A 4 -52.79 -44.29 -11.57
N ARG A 5 -52.04 -43.31 -11.07
CA ARG A 5 -52.64 -42.17 -10.35
C ARG A 5 -51.90 -40.89 -10.72
N ALA A 6 -52.68 -39.99 -11.32
CA ALA A 6 -52.32 -38.66 -11.71
C ALA A 6 -52.98 -37.64 -10.77
N LEU A 7 -52.45 -36.41 -10.82
CA LEU A 7 -53.07 -35.10 -10.51
C LEU A 7 -53.05 -34.60 -9.04
N PHE A 8 -52.07 -33.71 -8.75
CA PHE A 8 -52.16 -32.26 -8.39
C PHE A 8 -53.43 -31.71 -7.69
N PRO A 9 -53.43 -30.49 -7.06
CA PRO A 9 -52.36 -29.56 -6.62
C PRO A 9 -52.60 -28.96 -5.19
N LEU A 10 -51.71 -28.08 -4.72
CA LEU A 10 -51.89 -26.87 -3.87
C LEU A 10 -50.58 -26.64 -3.06
N ALA A 11 -49.67 -25.77 -3.51
CA ALA A 11 -49.67 -24.33 -3.28
C ALA A 11 -49.43 -23.95 -1.81
N LEU A 12 -48.26 -23.37 -1.53
CA LEU A 12 -48.03 -22.14 -0.75
C LEU A 12 -46.51 -22.02 -0.55
N LEU A 13 -45.84 -21.17 -1.32
CA LEU A 13 -45.46 -19.80 -0.94
C LEU A 13 -44.25 -19.73 0.01
N ALA A 14 -43.07 -19.54 -0.56
CA ALA A 14 -42.01 -18.69 -0.01
C ALA A 14 -40.94 -18.45 -1.09
N ALA A 15 -41.30 -17.65 -2.09
CA ALA A 15 -40.32 -16.96 -2.93
C ALA A 15 -39.99 -15.61 -2.28
N ALA A 16 -38.74 -15.18 -2.46
CA ALA A 16 -38.20 -13.84 -2.16
C ALA A 16 -37.95 -13.58 -0.66
N VAL A 17 -36.78 -13.15 -0.20
CA VAL A 17 -35.73 -12.33 -0.83
C VAL A 17 -34.39 -12.82 -0.24
N LEU A 18 -33.57 -13.51 -1.03
CA LEU A 18 -32.13 -13.52 -0.78
C LEU A 18 -31.69 -12.08 -1.05
N ALA A 19 -31.62 -11.28 0.00
CA ALA A 19 -30.89 -10.04 -0.01
C ALA A 19 -29.43 -10.41 -0.26
N LEU A 20 -29.07 -10.58 -1.53
CA LEU A 20 -27.74 -10.23 -1.99
C LEU A 20 -27.60 -8.75 -1.62
N GLY A 21 -27.13 -8.50 -0.40
CA GLY A 21 -26.37 -7.32 -0.09
C GLY A 21 -25.15 -7.38 -0.99
N GLY A 22 -25.35 -6.99 -2.25
CA GLY A 22 -24.28 -6.54 -3.09
C GLY A 22 -23.65 -5.43 -2.28
N CYS A 23 -22.45 -5.69 -1.77
CA CYS A 23 -21.50 -4.63 -1.54
C CYS A 23 -21.48 -3.86 -2.85
N ALA A 24 -22.23 -2.76 -2.92
CA ALA A 24 -21.90 -1.70 -3.83
C ALA A 24 -20.44 -1.43 -3.48
N ALA A 25 -19.54 -1.85 -4.37
CA ALA A 25 -18.20 -1.33 -4.40
C ALA A 25 -18.41 0.16 -4.61
N GLU A 26 -18.49 0.86 -3.49
CA GLU A 26 -18.47 2.30 -3.44
C GLU A 26 -17.24 2.67 -4.24
N ASN A 27 -17.45 3.32 -5.38
CA ASN A 27 -16.38 3.95 -6.13
C ASN A 27 -15.83 5.06 -5.23
N GLN A 28 -15.06 4.68 -4.21
CA GLN A 28 -14.13 5.55 -3.53
C GLN A 28 -13.19 5.98 -4.63
N GLY A 29 -13.41 7.19 -5.15
CA GLY A 29 -12.56 7.79 -6.15
C GLY A 29 -11.11 7.67 -5.69
N ASP A 30 -10.21 7.45 -6.66
CA ASP A 30 -8.80 7.22 -6.39
C ASP A 30 -8.26 8.26 -5.39
N PRO A 31 -7.53 7.82 -4.35
CA PRO A 31 -6.91 8.76 -3.43
C PRO A 31 -5.96 9.65 -4.23
N THR A 32 -6.28 10.94 -4.30
CA THR A 32 -5.39 11.92 -4.90
C THR A 32 -4.26 12.18 -3.90
N PRO A 33 -2.99 11.97 -4.29
CA PRO A 33 -1.87 12.24 -3.39
C PRO A 33 -1.89 13.70 -2.93
N THR A 34 -1.78 13.91 -1.62
CA THR A 34 -1.71 15.24 -1.02
C THR A 34 -0.29 15.48 -0.52
N ALA A 35 0.36 16.51 -1.06
CA ALA A 35 1.69 16.90 -0.63
C ALA A 35 1.67 17.43 0.82
N PRO A 36 2.65 17.07 1.65
CA PRO A 36 2.79 17.65 2.99
C PRO A 36 3.10 19.15 2.91
N THR A 37 2.46 19.95 3.76
CA THR A 37 2.53 21.42 3.73
C THR A 37 3.82 22.00 4.32
N ALA A 38 4.53 21.26 5.17
CA ALA A 38 5.80 21.68 5.74
C ALA A 38 6.64 20.46 6.11
N LEU A 39 7.80 20.31 5.45
CA LEU A 39 8.78 19.25 5.75
C LEU A 39 10.12 19.87 6.15
N ALA A 40 10.82 19.24 7.07
CA ALA A 40 12.24 19.52 7.26
C ALA A 40 13.01 19.14 5.98
N SER A 41 14.05 19.91 5.63
CA SER A 41 14.79 19.71 4.37
C SER A 41 15.36 18.30 4.20
N ARG A 42 15.76 17.66 5.31
CA ARG A 42 16.25 16.27 5.29
C ARG A 42 15.16 15.26 4.92
N ASP A 43 13.93 15.45 5.40
CA ASP A 43 12.81 14.57 5.06
C ASP A 43 12.38 14.77 3.62
N ALA A 44 12.36 16.02 3.14
CA ALA A 44 12.07 16.29 1.73
C ALA A 44 13.09 15.58 0.81
N ALA A 45 14.39 15.62 1.15
CA ALA A 45 15.41 14.90 0.39
C ALA A 45 15.25 13.38 0.47
N ALA A 46 14.96 12.84 1.66
CA ALA A 46 14.74 11.40 1.85
C ALA A 46 13.51 10.91 1.08
N LEU A 47 12.39 11.64 1.15
CA LEU A 47 11.16 11.32 0.45
C LEU A 47 11.34 11.32 -1.07
N ALA A 48 12.06 12.29 -1.63
CA ALA A 48 12.38 12.29 -3.06
C ALA A 48 13.24 11.07 -3.47
N ILE A 49 14.16 10.62 -2.60
CA ILE A 49 14.93 9.39 -2.85
C ILE A 49 14.03 8.15 -2.75
N LEU A 50 13.17 8.08 -1.73
CA LEU A 50 12.23 6.99 -1.51
C LEU A 50 11.27 6.83 -2.70
N ALA A 51 10.71 7.92 -3.23
CA ALA A 51 9.83 7.90 -4.40
C ALA A 51 10.48 7.24 -5.63
N ARG A 52 11.79 7.44 -5.81
CA ARG A 52 12.55 6.83 -6.92
C ARG A 52 12.98 5.39 -6.64
N VAL A 53 13.46 5.11 -5.43
CA VAL A 53 14.07 3.81 -5.09
C VAL A 53 13.02 2.74 -4.81
N ALA A 54 12.00 3.07 -4.02
CA ALA A 54 10.99 2.12 -3.55
C ALA A 54 10.35 1.28 -4.68
N PRO A 55 9.80 1.86 -5.77
CA PRO A 55 9.22 1.06 -6.86
C PRO A 55 10.27 0.16 -7.53
N ARG A 56 11.43 0.72 -7.88
CA ARG A 56 12.48 0.04 -8.66
C ARG A 56 13.03 -1.19 -7.96
N THR A 57 13.21 -1.12 -6.65
CA THR A 57 13.88 -2.18 -5.90
C THR A 57 12.90 -3.19 -5.30
N SER A 58 11.62 -2.83 -5.22
CA SER A 58 10.57 -3.68 -4.66
C SER A 58 9.81 -4.46 -5.74
N THR A 59 10.44 -4.78 -6.87
CA THR A 59 9.87 -5.58 -7.97
C THR A 59 8.71 -4.95 -8.75
N ILE A 60 8.48 -3.63 -8.61
CA ILE A 60 7.53 -2.88 -9.44
C ILE A 60 8.28 -2.28 -10.63
N ASP A 61 7.75 -2.43 -11.84
CA ASP A 61 8.23 -1.65 -12.99
C ASP A 61 7.92 -0.17 -12.72
N ALA A 62 8.96 0.66 -12.64
CA ALA A 62 8.83 2.08 -12.33
C ALA A 62 7.86 2.82 -13.28
N LYS A 63 7.68 2.33 -14.52
CA LYS A 63 6.73 2.90 -15.48
C LYS A 63 5.27 2.66 -15.14
N LEU A 64 5.00 1.68 -14.28
CA LEU A 64 3.67 1.33 -13.79
C LEU A 64 3.39 1.92 -12.40
N ALA A 65 4.41 2.49 -11.75
CA ALA A 65 4.25 3.16 -10.47
C ALA A 65 3.61 4.53 -10.69
N ASP A 66 2.46 4.75 -10.05
CA ASP A 66 1.72 6.01 -10.14
C ASP A 66 2.31 7.03 -9.17
N TRP A 67 2.60 6.64 -7.93
CA TRP A 67 3.24 7.47 -6.90
C TRP A 67 3.59 6.66 -5.65
N THR A 68 4.36 7.25 -4.73
CA THR A 68 4.70 6.62 -3.45
C THR A 68 4.30 7.50 -2.27
N GLU A 69 3.82 6.89 -1.19
CA GLU A 69 3.72 7.48 0.15
C GLU A 69 4.58 6.68 1.11
N CYS A 70 5.16 7.37 2.10
CA CYS A 70 6.04 6.77 3.08
C CYS A 70 5.78 7.35 4.46
N TRP A 71 6.06 6.58 5.50
CA TRP A 71 6.23 7.18 6.82
C TRP A 71 7.36 8.21 6.81
N LEU A 72 7.26 9.22 7.67
CA LEU A 72 8.24 10.30 7.72
C LEU A 72 9.57 9.79 8.33
N PRO A 73 10.70 9.82 7.60
CA PRO A 73 11.95 9.22 8.07
C PRO A 73 12.47 9.78 9.40
N SER A 74 12.33 11.10 9.64
CA SER A 74 12.77 11.73 10.88
C SER A 74 11.97 11.32 12.12
N GLU A 75 10.78 10.75 11.95
CA GLU A 75 9.95 10.22 13.05
C GLU A 75 10.23 8.72 13.31
N HIS A 76 11.00 8.07 12.44
CA HIS A 76 11.26 6.63 12.47
C HIS A 76 12.77 6.33 12.50
N LEU A 77 13.49 7.09 13.32
CA LEU A 77 14.90 6.86 13.60
C LEU A 77 15.08 5.56 14.38
N ILE A 78 16.10 4.79 14.00
CA ILE A 78 16.53 3.62 14.76
C ILE A 78 17.38 4.10 15.95
N PRO A 79 17.13 3.63 17.18
CA PRO A 79 17.93 3.99 18.35
C PRO A 79 19.43 3.74 18.13
N ALA A 80 20.27 4.67 18.59
CA ALA A 80 21.72 4.63 18.37
C ALA A 80 22.44 3.48 19.10
N ASP A 81 21.77 2.79 20.01
CA ASP A 81 22.24 1.56 20.65
C ASP A 81 21.93 0.30 19.82
N GLU A 82 21.05 0.40 18.82
CA GLU A 82 20.72 -0.69 17.90
C GLU A 82 21.50 -0.60 16.56
N VAL A 83 22.01 0.59 16.22
CA VAL A 83 22.76 0.87 14.98
C VAL A 83 23.99 1.74 15.25
N SER A 84 24.95 1.78 14.32
CA SER A 84 26.18 2.57 14.50
C SER A 84 25.95 4.08 14.55
N ASP A 85 24.85 4.58 13.94
CA ASP A 85 24.62 6.00 13.69
C ASP A 85 23.18 6.40 14.04
N ALA A 86 23.01 7.44 14.88
CA ALA A 86 21.72 8.00 15.31
C ALA A 86 20.93 8.71 14.19
N THR A 87 21.38 8.59 12.94
CA THR A 87 20.81 9.15 11.72
C THR A 87 20.16 8.09 10.82
N THR A 88 20.27 6.82 11.20
CA THR A 88 19.63 5.69 10.50
C THR A 88 18.15 5.69 10.79
N TRP A 89 17.33 5.39 9.78
CA TRP A 89 15.88 5.30 9.88
C TRP A 89 15.37 4.04 9.18
N LYS A 90 14.21 3.55 9.60
CA LYS A 90 13.45 2.47 8.93
C LYS A 90 12.02 2.93 8.73
N VAL A 91 11.54 2.96 7.49
CA VAL A 91 10.17 3.36 7.15
C VAL A 91 9.47 2.30 6.31
N ILE A 92 8.14 2.28 6.39
CA ILE A 92 7.30 1.57 5.42
C ILE A 92 6.80 2.58 4.38
N CYS A 93 6.97 2.23 3.11
CA CYS A 93 6.39 2.95 1.99
C CYS A 93 5.31 2.12 1.32
N ARG A 94 4.23 2.77 0.90
CA ARG A 94 3.21 2.21 0.03
C ARG A 94 3.35 2.81 -1.36
N ILE A 95 3.62 1.93 -2.32
CA ILE A 95 3.75 2.27 -3.73
C ILE A 95 2.38 2.04 -4.37
N HIS A 96 1.77 3.09 -4.90
CA HIS A 96 0.55 3.00 -5.70
C HIS A 96 0.95 2.76 -7.15
N TRP A 97 0.41 1.72 -7.76
CA TRP A 97 0.78 1.30 -9.11
C TRP A 97 -0.40 0.66 -9.83
N HIS A 98 -0.24 0.41 -11.12
CA HIS A 98 -1.28 -0.24 -11.91
C HIS A 98 -0.75 -1.41 -12.73
N GLU A 99 -1.55 -2.47 -12.87
CA GLU A 99 -1.29 -3.55 -13.82
C GLU A 99 -1.37 -3.03 -15.26
N ALA A 100 -0.85 -3.80 -16.23
CA ALA A 100 -0.91 -3.44 -17.64
C ALA A 100 -2.35 -3.26 -18.19
N ASN A 101 -3.35 -3.84 -17.53
CA ASN A 101 -4.77 -3.67 -17.85
C ASN A 101 -5.40 -2.41 -17.19
N GLY A 102 -4.61 -1.61 -16.48
CA GLY A 102 -5.04 -0.42 -15.74
C GLY A 102 -5.57 -0.67 -14.33
N THR A 103 -5.62 -1.92 -13.86
CA THR A 103 -6.11 -2.25 -12.51
C THR A 103 -5.18 -1.65 -11.46
N LYS A 104 -5.73 -0.79 -10.60
CA LYS A 104 -5.00 -0.16 -9.50
C LYS A 104 -4.64 -1.17 -8.42
N ARG A 105 -3.42 -1.06 -7.91
CA ARG A 105 -2.81 -1.89 -6.89
C ARG A 105 -1.98 -1.01 -5.96
N TYR A 106 -1.64 -1.57 -4.82
CA TYR A 106 -0.58 -1.03 -4.00
C TYR A 106 0.35 -2.14 -3.55
N GLN A 107 1.57 -1.77 -3.19
CA GLN A 107 2.52 -2.68 -2.55
C GLN A 107 3.28 -1.94 -1.46
N ASP A 108 3.37 -2.58 -0.29
CA ASP A 108 4.12 -2.05 0.83
C ASP A 108 5.57 -2.55 0.77
N THR A 109 6.53 -1.71 1.18
CA THR A 109 7.97 -1.99 1.16
C THR A 109 8.66 -1.40 2.38
N ASN A 110 9.68 -2.09 2.90
CA ASN A 110 10.55 -1.61 3.95
C ASN A 110 11.77 -0.91 3.35
N CYS A 111 12.01 0.33 3.72
CA CYS A 111 13.18 1.09 3.30
C CYS A 111 14.01 1.45 4.53
N ILE A 112 15.32 1.20 4.47
CA ILE A 112 16.27 1.55 5.53
C ILE A 112 17.31 2.45 4.90
N GLY A 113 17.42 3.67 5.41
CA GLY A 113 18.41 4.63 4.95
C GLY A 113 19.04 5.39 6.10
N ASP A 114 19.93 6.31 5.77
CA ASP A 114 20.69 7.05 6.75
C ASP A 114 20.96 8.48 6.27
N PHE A 115 20.48 9.47 7.02
CA PHE A 115 20.64 10.88 6.67
C PHE A 115 22.11 11.32 6.52
N ALA A 116 23.06 10.58 7.10
CA ALA A 116 24.49 10.88 7.04
C ALA A 116 25.22 10.22 5.85
N LYS A 117 24.57 9.33 5.09
CA LYS A 117 25.20 8.56 4.01
C LYS A 117 24.94 9.12 2.61
N SER A 118 25.85 8.81 1.69
CA SER A 118 25.72 9.10 0.25
C SER A 118 26.11 7.86 -0.57
N PRO A 119 25.15 7.18 -1.26
CA PRO A 119 23.72 7.49 -1.28
C PRO A 119 23.06 7.30 0.10
N MET A 120 22.01 8.08 0.38
CA MET A 120 21.22 8.00 1.63
C MET A 120 20.45 6.67 1.73
N LEU A 121 20.01 6.17 0.58
CA LEU A 121 19.25 4.95 0.38
C LEU A 121 19.51 4.48 -1.06
N ASP A 122 19.83 3.20 -1.23
CA ASP A 122 20.00 2.56 -2.53
C ASP A 122 19.00 1.42 -2.77
N HIS A 123 18.39 0.89 -1.72
CA HIS A 123 17.50 -0.26 -1.80
C HIS A 123 16.37 -0.25 -0.76
N CYS A 124 15.18 -0.67 -1.20
CA CYS A 124 14.05 -1.06 -0.36
C CYS A 124 13.69 -2.53 -0.60
N TYR A 125 13.25 -3.21 0.45
CA TYR A 125 12.88 -4.62 0.45
C TYR A 125 11.37 -4.77 0.43
N ARG A 126 10.84 -5.52 -0.55
CA ARG A 126 9.41 -5.86 -0.60
C ARG A 126 8.95 -6.37 0.77
N TRP A 127 7.93 -5.71 1.33
CA TRP A 127 7.41 -6.10 2.63
C TRP A 127 6.64 -7.42 2.49
N VAL A 128 6.93 -8.36 3.37
CA VAL A 128 6.21 -9.62 3.51
C VAL A 128 5.69 -9.66 4.93
N HIS A 129 4.43 -10.07 5.11
CA HIS A 129 3.84 -10.12 6.43
C HIS A 129 4.55 -11.15 7.30
N TYR A 130 5.02 -10.68 8.46
CA TYR A 130 5.48 -11.49 9.57
C TYR A 130 4.72 -11.04 10.82
N ASP A 131 4.24 -11.99 11.60
CA ASP A 131 3.64 -11.69 12.90
C ASP A 131 4.66 -10.88 13.72
N LEU A 132 4.22 -9.75 14.30
CA LEU A 132 4.99 -8.81 15.13
C LEU A 132 5.82 -7.74 14.39
N GLU A 133 5.91 -7.74 13.05
CA GLU A 133 6.48 -6.61 12.33
C GLU A 133 5.43 -5.51 12.09
N PRO A 134 5.84 -4.23 12.08
CA PRO A 134 4.94 -3.13 11.74
C PRO A 134 4.32 -3.30 10.34
N VAL A 135 3.07 -2.87 10.20
CA VAL A 135 2.35 -2.77 8.93
C VAL A 135 2.18 -1.31 8.56
N TYR A 136 2.04 -0.98 7.27
CA TYR A 136 1.91 0.41 6.82
C TYR A 136 0.85 1.23 7.59
N ALA A 137 -0.26 0.60 8.01
CA ALA A 137 -1.35 1.25 8.72
C ALA A 137 -1.01 1.72 10.15
N ASP A 138 0.14 1.34 10.71
CA ASP A 138 0.53 1.72 12.07
C ASP A 138 0.89 3.22 12.19
N HIS A 139 1.29 3.85 11.08
CA HIS A 139 1.60 5.28 11.02
C HIS A 139 1.05 5.92 9.75
N PRO A 140 0.71 7.22 9.76
CA PRO A 140 0.29 7.92 8.56
C PRO A 140 1.47 8.02 7.58
N GLY A 141 1.22 7.73 6.31
CA GLY A 141 2.16 8.08 5.25
C GLY A 141 2.00 9.52 4.78
N VAL A 142 3.09 10.08 4.28
CA VAL A 142 3.13 11.34 3.56
C VAL A 142 3.51 11.08 2.11
N PHE A 143 2.99 11.90 1.20
CA PHE A 143 3.36 11.82 -0.21
C PHE A 143 4.87 12.00 -0.39
N ALA A 144 5.51 11.00 -0.98
CA ALA A 144 6.95 11.00 -1.22
C ALA A 144 7.31 11.57 -2.60
N GLY A 145 6.47 11.34 -3.61
CA GLY A 145 6.70 11.81 -4.98
C GLY A 145 6.27 10.83 -6.06
N TYR A 146 6.48 11.25 -7.31
CA TYR A 146 6.38 10.39 -8.49
C TYR A 146 7.74 9.69 -8.74
N PRO A 147 7.76 8.49 -9.36
CA PRO A 147 8.98 7.69 -9.55
C PRO A 147 10.05 8.30 -10.48
N ASP A 148 9.67 9.32 -11.27
CA ASP A 148 10.50 9.97 -12.27
C ASP A 148 10.79 11.45 -11.99
N ASP A 149 10.41 11.96 -10.80
CA ASP A 149 10.79 13.28 -10.29
C ASP A 149 12.24 13.33 -9.76
#